data_AF-R5ZVI2-F1
#
_entry.id   AF-R5ZVI2-F1
#
_cell.length_a   1.000
_cell.length_b   1.000
_cell.length_c   1.000
_cell.angle_alpha   90.00
_cell.angle_beta   90.00
_cell.angle_gamma   90.00
#
_symmetry.space_group_name_H-M   'P 1'
#
loop_
_entity.id
_entity.type
_entity.pdbx_description
1 polymer ?
#
loop_
_entity_poly.entity_id
_entity_poly.type
_entity_poly.pdbx_seq_one_letter_code
_entity_poly.pdbx_strand_id
1 'polypeptide(L)'
;MKVTIKIIILIVAIALAIGGVMFYAKTQVAPPMATKAVNQYAKQIDNRCNAMANADQAGMDSILPDALSKIRIYATEGKVEDEAANAAIDKLLAIYTPAFLDSAFGKFRQSVWHADDHSHMLAVVAKLRGIKHIDHSSALKRSTADSLALIVNIIGNYKQACAVSRASGFRGIAAARSTIDRARQLANDPYLSNCTNLMNALNGVRPRIAAAHYNYAAGMVEKLANYRFVTQQYYENSLVPTVERAVNQYDEQAKALYGSKRSTDNLWNRARYYYDEATNYYNY
;
A
#
# COMPACT_ATOMS: atom_id res chain seq x y z
N MET A 1 -33.30 -92.37 -10.47
CA MET A 1 -32.45 -91.17 -10.68
C MET A 1 -31.33 -91.53 -11.65
N LYS A 2 -31.38 -91.02 -12.89
CA LYS A 2 -30.45 -91.40 -13.97
C LYS A 2 -29.02 -91.00 -13.60
N VAL A 3 -28.05 -91.89 -13.86
CA VAL A 3 -26.61 -91.77 -13.53
C VAL A 3 -26.04 -90.37 -13.83
N THR A 4 -26.53 -89.74 -14.89
CA THR A 4 -26.21 -88.37 -15.31
C THR A 4 -26.42 -87.31 -14.22
N ILE A 5 -27.50 -87.40 -13.43
CA ILE A 5 -27.80 -86.44 -12.36
C ILE A 5 -26.77 -86.54 -11.23
N LYS A 6 -26.31 -87.77 -10.91
CA LYS A 6 -25.29 -87.98 -9.87
C LYS A 6 -23.94 -87.40 -10.28
N ILE A 7 -23.58 -87.52 -11.56
CA ILE A 7 -22.35 -86.95 -12.12
C ILE A 7 -22.38 -85.42 -12.07
N ILE A 8 -23.50 -84.79 -12.44
CA ILE A 8 -23.64 -83.33 -12.40
C ILE A 8 -23.52 -82.79 -10.96
N ILE A 9 -24.17 -83.44 -9.99
CA ILE A 9 -24.09 -83.03 -8.57
C ILE A 9 -22.65 -83.14 -8.06
N LEU A 10 -21.92 -84.19 -8.45
CA LEU A 10 -20.53 -84.37 -8.04
C LEU A 10 -19.61 -83.26 -8.60
N ILE A 11 -19.80 -82.89 -9.87
CA ILE A 11 -19.02 -81.82 -10.51
C ILE A 11 -19.31 -80.47 -9.83
N VAL A 12 -20.58 -80.17 -9.52
CA VAL A 12 -20.95 -78.93 -8.82
C VAL A 12 -20.36 -78.90 -7.41
N ALA A 13 -20.36 -80.01 -6.69
CA ALA A 13 -19.77 -80.09 -5.35
C ALA A 13 -18.26 -79.84 -5.37
N ILE A 14 -17.53 -80.40 -6.36
CA ILE A 14 -16.09 -80.17 -6.53
C ILE A 14 -15.81 -78.71 -6.88
N ALA A 15 -16.59 -78.12 -7.79
CA ALA A 15 -16.43 -76.71 -8.17
C ALA A 15 -16.67 -75.76 -6.98
N LEU A 16 -17.68 -76.05 -6.15
CA LEU A 16 -17.97 -75.28 -4.94
C LEU A 16 -16.88 -75.44 -3.88
N ALA A 17 -16.31 -76.65 -3.72
CA ALA A 17 -15.20 -76.87 -2.80
C ALA A 17 -13.95 -76.09 -3.22
N ILE A 18 -13.58 -76.14 -4.51
CA ILE A 18 -12.44 -75.39 -5.04
C ILE A 18 -12.68 -73.89 -4.94
N GLY A 19 -13.88 -73.42 -5.30
CA GLY A 19 -14.26 -72.02 -5.18
C GLY A 19 -14.25 -71.52 -3.73
N GLY A 20 -14.73 -72.34 -2.79
CA GLY A 20 -14.72 -72.04 -1.36
C GLY A 20 -13.30 -71.92 -0.79
N VAL A 21 -12.40 -72.83 -1.17
CA VAL A 21 -10.99 -72.77 -0.75
C VAL A 21 -10.29 -71.55 -1.35
N MET A 22 -10.53 -71.23 -2.63
CA MET A 22 -9.96 -70.03 -3.26
C MET A 22 -10.49 -68.74 -2.62
N PHE A 23 -11.78 -68.68 -2.30
CA PHE A 23 -12.38 -67.53 -1.62
C PHE A 23 -11.83 -67.36 -0.20
N TYR A 24 -11.73 -68.45 0.57
CA TYR A 24 -11.13 -68.45 1.90
C TYR A 24 -9.65 -68.03 1.86
N ALA A 25 -8.86 -68.58 0.93
CA ALA A 25 -7.47 -68.19 0.74
C ALA A 25 -7.34 -66.70 0.39
N LYS A 26 -8.22 -66.16 -0.46
CA LYS A 26 -8.22 -64.75 -0.84
C LYS A 26 -8.65 -63.80 0.29
N THR A 27 -9.50 -64.25 1.22
CA THR A 27 -10.13 -63.36 2.22
C THR A 27 -9.54 -63.48 3.62
N GLN A 28 -9.00 -64.64 3.99
CA GLN A 28 -8.50 -64.92 5.35
C GLN A 28 -6.98 -65.18 5.38
N VAL A 29 -6.40 -65.69 4.30
CA VAL A 29 -4.98 -66.12 4.25
C VAL A 29 -4.11 -65.13 3.48
N ALA A 30 -4.67 -64.45 2.48
CA ALA A 30 -3.98 -63.37 1.80
C ALA A 30 -3.72 -62.24 2.82
N PRO A 31 -2.46 -61.79 3.00
CA PRO A 31 -2.18 -60.65 3.83
C PRO A 31 -3.05 -59.48 3.35
N PRO A 32 -3.59 -58.64 4.25
CA PRO A 32 -4.39 -57.49 3.83
C PRO A 32 -3.59 -56.75 2.78
N MET A 33 -4.17 -56.58 1.58
CA MET A 33 -3.55 -55.80 0.52
C MET A 33 -3.09 -54.50 1.17
N ALA A 34 -1.77 -54.26 1.18
CA ALA A 34 -1.19 -53.10 1.80
C ALA A 34 -2.01 -51.89 1.36
N THR A 35 -2.78 -51.32 2.29
CA THR A 35 -3.52 -50.09 2.01
C THR A 35 -2.48 -49.12 1.50
N LYS A 36 -2.67 -48.59 0.27
CA LYS A 36 -1.71 -47.66 -0.32
C LYS A 36 -1.35 -46.65 0.77
N ALA A 37 -0.07 -46.60 1.15
CA ALA A 37 0.37 -45.71 2.21
C ALA A 37 -0.02 -44.28 1.80
N VAL A 38 -1.06 -43.74 2.42
CA VAL A 38 -1.47 -42.36 2.18
C VAL A 38 -0.34 -41.51 2.76
N ASN A 39 0.36 -40.75 1.92
CA ASN A 39 1.34 -39.80 2.40
C ASN A 39 0.61 -38.76 3.28
N GLN A 40 0.70 -38.95 4.60
CA GLN A 40 -0.02 -38.15 5.57
C GLN A 40 0.44 -36.69 5.55
N TYR A 41 1.71 -36.45 5.23
CA TYR A 41 2.30 -35.11 5.11
C TYR A 41 1.70 -34.36 3.91
N ALA A 42 1.61 -35.02 2.75
CA ALA A 42 0.95 -34.47 1.57
C ALA A 42 -0.55 -34.17 1.83
N LYS A 43 -1.25 -35.06 2.54
CA LYS A 43 -2.66 -34.84 2.95
C LYS A 43 -2.81 -33.65 3.89
N GLN A 44 -1.89 -33.47 4.83
CA GLN A 44 -1.90 -32.32 5.73
C GLN A 44 -1.64 -31.00 4.99
N ILE A 45 -0.72 -31.00 4.02
CA ILE A 45 -0.49 -29.85 3.14
C ILE A 45 -1.77 -29.51 2.37
N ASP A 46 -2.43 -30.50 1.77
CA ASP A 46 -3.65 -30.25 0.99
C ASP A 46 -4.81 -29.74 1.86
N ASN A 47 -4.98 -30.29 3.06
CA ASN A 47 -5.96 -29.79 4.04
C ASN A 47 -5.74 -28.31 4.37
N ARG A 48 -4.49 -27.85 4.40
CA ARG A 48 -4.15 -26.43 4.66
C ARG A 48 -4.45 -25.54 3.47
N CYS A 49 -4.16 -26.00 2.26
CA CYS A 49 -4.58 -25.32 1.03
C CYS A 49 -6.11 -25.17 0.99
N ASN A 50 -6.84 -26.23 1.35
CA ASN A 50 -8.30 -26.21 1.41
C ASN A 50 -8.82 -25.30 2.53
N ALA A 51 -8.19 -25.29 3.70
CA ALA A 51 -8.54 -24.36 4.79
C ALA A 51 -8.32 -22.90 4.36
N MET A 52 -7.22 -22.61 3.66
CA MET A 52 -6.93 -21.27 3.13
C MET A 52 -7.97 -20.83 2.09
N ALA A 53 -8.36 -21.72 1.18
CA ALA A 53 -9.35 -21.42 0.15
C ALA A 53 -10.73 -21.05 0.71
N ASN A 54 -11.05 -21.49 1.93
CA ASN A 54 -12.32 -21.22 2.61
C ASN A 54 -12.21 -20.15 3.70
N ALA A 55 -11.03 -19.57 3.92
CA ALA A 55 -10.80 -18.55 4.92
C ALA A 55 -11.12 -17.14 4.39
N ASP A 56 -11.47 -16.22 5.28
CA ASP A 56 -11.42 -14.79 4.98
C ASP A 56 -9.97 -14.28 4.97
N GLN A 57 -9.75 -13.00 4.64
CA GLN A 57 -8.39 -12.45 4.54
C GLN A 57 -7.60 -12.60 5.85
N ALA A 58 -8.25 -12.42 7.01
CA ALA A 58 -7.59 -12.56 8.32
C ALA A 58 -7.20 -14.02 8.60
N GLY A 59 -8.07 -14.97 8.29
CA GLY A 59 -7.77 -16.40 8.37
C GLY A 59 -6.65 -16.80 7.40
N MET A 60 -6.68 -16.29 6.17
CA MET A 60 -5.61 -16.49 5.19
C MET A 60 -4.25 -15.98 5.69
N ASP A 61 -4.22 -14.77 6.28
CA ASP A 61 -3.02 -14.16 6.86
C ASP A 61 -2.43 -15.00 8.00
N SER A 62 -3.29 -15.68 8.76
CA SER A 62 -2.88 -16.61 9.82
C SER A 62 -2.40 -17.95 9.28
N ILE A 63 -3.06 -18.50 8.25
CA ILE A 63 -2.77 -19.85 7.73
C ILE A 63 -1.48 -19.86 6.92
N LEU A 64 -1.23 -18.84 6.09
CA LEU A 64 -0.11 -18.81 5.16
C LEU A 64 1.26 -19.07 5.82
N PRO A 65 1.70 -18.32 6.85
CA PRO A 65 3.01 -18.52 7.45
C PRO A 65 3.17 -19.91 8.10
N ASP A 66 2.13 -20.43 8.76
CA ASP A 66 2.16 -21.77 9.37
C ASP A 66 2.20 -22.87 8.29
N ALA A 67 1.44 -22.72 7.21
CA ALA A 67 1.48 -23.67 6.09
C ALA A 67 2.85 -23.68 5.39
N LEU A 68 3.44 -22.51 5.13
CA LEU A 68 4.77 -22.40 4.53
C LEU A 68 5.86 -23.01 5.42
N SER A 69 5.80 -22.76 6.73
CA SER A 69 6.74 -23.35 7.69
C SER A 69 6.67 -24.87 7.68
N LYS A 70 5.46 -25.44 7.71
CA LYS A 70 5.29 -26.91 7.67
C LYS A 70 5.73 -27.54 6.37
N ILE A 71 5.42 -26.93 5.22
CA ILE A 71 5.91 -27.42 3.92
C ILE A 71 7.44 -27.50 3.93
N ARG A 72 8.11 -26.45 4.42
CA ARG A 72 9.58 -26.42 4.51
C ARG A 72 10.13 -27.49 5.45
N ILE A 73 9.55 -27.66 6.63
CA ILE A 73 9.94 -28.72 7.58
C ILE A 73 9.80 -30.09 6.92
N TYR A 74 8.67 -30.36 6.25
CA TYR A 74 8.43 -31.65 5.60
C TYR A 74 9.39 -31.92 4.44
N ALA A 75 9.78 -30.89 3.68
CA ALA A 75 10.81 -31.02 2.65
C ALA A 75 12.19 -31.30 3.28
N THR A 76 12.61 -30.51 4.27
CA THR A 76 13.91 -30.67 4.94
C THR A 76 14.06 -32.03 5.64
N GLU A 77 12.98 -32.59 6.17
CA GLU A 77 12.96 -33.91 6.81
C GLU A 77 12.80 -35.08 5.80
N GLY A 78 12.78 -34.81 4.49
CA GLY A 78 12.61 -35.82 3.44
C GLY A 78 11.25 -36.52 3.50
N LYS A 79 10.21 -35.86 4.04
CA LYS A 79 8.83 -36.39 4.12
C LYS A 79 8.02 -36.09 2.86
N VAL A 80 8.44 -35.07 2.12
CA VAL A 80 7.85 -34.62 0.86
C VAL A 80 9.01 -34.23 -0.06
N GLU A 81 8.93 -34.64 -1.32
CA GLU A 81 9.91 -34.24 -2.35
C GLU A 81 9.88 -32.73 -2.62
N ASP A 82 11.01 -32.15 -3.00
CA ASP A 82 11.15 -30.71 -3.23
C ASP A 82 10.19 -30.19 -4.30
N GLU A 83 9.96 -30.94 -5.38
CA GLU A 83 8.99 -30.57 -6.43
C GLU A 83 7.56 -30.50 -5.89
N ALA A 84 7.19 -31.45 -5.02
CA ALA A 84 5.86 -31.48 -4.41
C ALA A 84 5.69 -30.35 -3.37
N ALA A 85 6.76 -30.02 -2.63
CA ALA A 85 6.79 -28.88 -1.73
C ALA A 85 6.66 -27.54 -2.48
N ASN A 86 7.39 -27.37 -3.58
CA ASN A 86 7.31 -26.18 -4.43
C ASN A 86 5.92 -26.02 -5.06
N ALA A 87 5.33 -27.12 -5.57
CA ALA A 87 3.96 -27.09 -6.10
C ALA A 87 2.92 -26.70 -5.02
N ALA A 88 3.12 -27.11 -3.77
CA ALA A 88 2.27 -26.69 -2.65
C ALA A 88 2.43 -25.21 -2.32
N ILE A 89 3.66 -24.68 -2.31
CA ILE A 89 3.94 -23.24 -2.15
C ILE A 89 3.21 -22.45 -3.24
N ASP A 90 3.32 -22.90 -4.50
CA ASP A 90 2.66 -22.25 -5.63
C ASP A 90 1.14 -22.26 -5.50
N LYS A 91 0.55 -23.38 -5.04
CA LYS A 91 -0.88 -23.50 -4.79
C LYS A 91 -1.35 -22.51 -3.71
N LEU A 92 -0.60 -22.38 -2.61
CA LEU A 92 -0.91 -21.40 -1.56
C LEU A 92 -0.84 -19.97 -2.09
N LEU A 93 0.22 -19.63 -2.84
CA LEU A 93 0.38 -18.29 -3.42
C LEU A 93 -0.69 -17.96 -4.46
N ALA A 94 -1.15 -18.95 -5.22
CA ALA A 94 -2.22 -18.80 -6.19
C ALA A 94 -3.57 -18.49 -5.55
N ILE A 95 -3.81 -18.94 -4.31
CA ILE A 95 -5.02 -18.63 -3.54
C ILE A 95 -4.86 -17.27 -2.85
N TYR A 96 -3.77 -17.10 -2.10
CA TYR A 96 -3.58 -15.95 -1.22
C TYR A 96 -3.39 -14.64 -1.98
N THR A 97 -2.54 -14.65 -3.01
CA THR A 97 -2.08 -13.40 -3.60
C THR A 97 -3.20 -12.63 -4.31
N PRO A 98 -4.05 -13.26 -5.14
CA PRO A 98 -5.20 -12.56 -5.73
C PRO A 98 -6.12 -11.94 -4.69
N ALA A 99 -6.48 -12.69 -3.63
CA ALA A 99 -7.32 -12.20 -2.55
C ALA A 99 -6.70 -10.98 -1.83
N PHE A 100 -5.41 -11.05 -1.51
CA PHE A 100 -4.68 -9.94 -0.91
C PHE A 100 -4.65 -8.71 -1.82
N LEU A 101 -4.33 -8.89 -3.11
CA LEU A 101 -4.28 -7.80 -4.08
C LEU A 101 -5.65 -7.13 -4.24
N ASP A 102 -6.72 -7.92 -4.36
CA ASP A 102 -8.09 -7.41 -4.46
C ASP A 102 -8.51 -6.63 -3.22
N SER A 103 -8.18 -7.13 -2.03
CA SER A 103 -8.38 -6.42 -0.76
C SER A 103 -7.62 -5.10 -0.73
N ALA A 104 -6.32 -5.11 -1.07
CA ALA A 104 -5.47 -3.92 -1.06
C ALA A 104 -5.93 -2.86 -2.05
N PHE A 105 -6.21 -3.22 -3.31
CA PHE A 105 -6.74 -2.29 -4.30
C PHE A 105 -8.17 -1.85 -3.98
N GLY A 106 -8.95 -2.69 -3.30
CA GLY A 106 -10.24 -2.31 -2.73
C GLY A 106 -10.13 -1.15 -1.74
N LYS A 107 -9.13 -1.18 -0.86
CA LYS A 107 -8.82 -0.07 0.07
C LYS A 107 -8.43 1.21 -0.66
N PHE A 108 -7.62 1.14 -1.71
CA PHE A 108 -7.26 2.32 -2.51
C PHE A 108 -8.42 2.95 -3.29
N ARG A 109 -9.53 2.24 -3.46
CA ARG A 109 -10.76 2.79 -4.05
C ARG A 109 -11.64 3.52 -3.05
N GLN A 110 -11.33 3.44 -1.75
CA GLN A 110 -12.09 4.11 -0.70
C GLN A 110 -11.74 5.60 -0.59
N SER A 111 -12.67 6.38 -0.05
CA SER A 111 -12.50 7.82 0.18
C SER A 111 -11.62 8.15 1.39
N VAL A 112 -11.49 7.21 2.32
CA VAL A 112 -10.72 7.34 3.56
C VAL A 112 -9.71 6.20 3.64
N TRP A 113 -8.45 6.54 3.87
CA TRP A 113 -7.35 5.57 3.95
C TRP A 113 -6.77 5.58 5.36
N HIS A 114 -6.54 4.39 5.91
CA HIS A 114 -6.04 4.22 7.28
C HIS A 114 -4.55 3.85 7.28
N ALA A 115 -3.81 4.39 8.23
CA ALA A 115 -2.37 4.10 8.37
C ALA A 115 -2.11 2.61 8.72
N ASP A 116 -3.03 1.99 9.45
CA ASP A 116 -2.95 0.58 9.83
C ASP A 116 -3.10 -0.33 8.61
N ASP A 117 -4.04 -0.02 7.71
CA ASP A 117 -4.20 -0.70 6.42
C ASP A 117 -2.91 -0.65 5.59
N HIS A 118 -2.28 0.54 5.49
CA HIS A 118 -1.00 0.68 4.79
C HIS A 118 0.12 -0.13 5.44
N SER A 119 0.18 -0.16 6.77
CA SER A 119 1.21 -0.87 7.52
C SER A 119 1.06 -2.38 7.35
N HIS A 120 -0.17 -2.88 7.39
CA HIS A 120 -0.50 -4.26 7.10
C HIS A 120 -0.12 -4.65 5.67
N MET A 121 -0.54 -3.87 4.67
CA MET A 121 -0.20 -4.14 3.27
C MET A 121 1.30 -4.21 3.03
N LEU A 122 2.07 -3.27 3.58
CA LEU A 122 3.53 -3.28 3.45
C LEU A 122 4.16 -4.51 4.12
N ALA A 123 3.66 -4.92 5.29
CA ALA A 123 4.13 -6.10 5.98
C ALA A 123 3.84 -7.39 5.17
N VAL A 124 2.63 -7.50 4.61
CA VAL A 124 2.27 -8.64 3.75
C VAL A 124 3.10 -8.65 2.46
N VAL A 125 3.26 -7.51 1.79
CA VAL A 125 4.12 -7.39 0.59
C VAL A 125 5.55 -7.86 0.90
N ALA A 126 6.12 -7.46 2.04
CA ALA A 126 7.45 -7.88 2.45
C ALA A 126 7.53 -9.40 2.68
N LYS A 127 6.53 -9.97 3.38
CA LYS A 127 6.44 -11.42 3.58
C LYS A 127 6.38 -12.16 2.25
N LEU A 128 5.47 -11.78 1.35
CA LEU A 128 5.29 -12.42 0.05
C LEU A 128 6.57 -12.39 -0.78
N ARG A 129 7.27 -11.25 -0.84
CA ARG A 129 8.56 -11.11 -1.55
C ARG A 129 9.68 -11.98 -0.98
N GLY A 130 9.59 -12.30 0.31
CA GLY A 130 10.52 -13.21 0.99
C GLY A 130 10.25 -14.70 0.75
N ILE A 131 9.11 -15.06 0.15
CA ILE A 131 8.79 -16.47 -0.11
C ILE A 131 9.65 -16.98 -1.27
N LYS A 132 10.33 -18.09 -0.99
CA LYS A 132 11.21 -18.81 -1.91
C LYS A 132 10.77 -20.27 -1.97
N HIS A 133 10.98 -20.87 -3.14
CA HIS A 133 11.03 -22.31 -3.33
C HIS A 133 12.20 -22.92 -2.53
N ILE A 134 12.23 -24.26 -2.43
CA ILE A 134 13.26 -24.97 -1.67
C ILE A 134 14.66 -24.71 -2.22
N ASP A 135 14.79 -24.59 -3.54
CA ASP A 135 16.03 -24.25 -4.26
C ASP A 135 16.45 -22.77 -4.16
N HIS A 136 15.79 -21.99 -3.29
CA HIS A 136 15.98 -20.55 -3.12
C HIS A 136 15.56 -19.67 -4.31
N SER A 137 14.97 -20.25 -5.35
CA SER A 137 14.38 -19.48 -6.44
C SER A 137 13.12 -18.73 -5.97
N SER A 138 12.71 -17.72 -6.76
CA SER A 138 11.54 -16.90 -6.43
C SER A 138 10.25 -17.69 -6.66
N ALA A 139 9.44 -17.86 -5.61
CA ALA A 139 8.13 -18.49 -5.74
C ALA A 139 7.07 -17.55 -6.36
N LEU A 140 7.31 -16.24 -6.33
CA LEU A 140 6.39 -15.26 -6.91
C LEU A 140 6.55 -15.16 -8.43
N LYS A 141 5.41 -15.16 -9.13
CA LYS A 141 5.31 -14.79 -10.54
C LYS A 141 5.63 -13.31 -10.73
N ARG A 142 6.21 -12.96 -11.87
CA ARG A 142 6.60 -11.57 -12.20
C ARG A 142 5.42 -10.59 -12.14
N SER A 143 4.28 -10.94 -12.73
CA SER A 143 3.07 -10.10 -12.70
C SER A 143 2.62 -9.77 -11.28
N THR A 144 2.66 -10.76 -10.39
CA THR A 144 2.37 -10.58 -8.98
C THR A 144 3.39 -9.65 -8.31
N ALA A 145 4.68 -9.85 -8.56
CA ALA A 145 5.73 -8.99 -8.01
C ALA A 145 5.56 -7.52 -8.44
N ASP A 146 5.16 -7.28 -9.68
CA ASP A 146 4.86 -5.95 -10.23
C ASP A 146 3.64 -5.33 -9.54
N SER A 147 2.55 -6.08 -9.34
CA SER A 147 1.37 -5.61 -8.58
C SER A 147 1.71 -5.28 -7.12
N LEU A 148 2.54 -6.09 -6.47
CA LEU A 148 3.03 -5.80 -5.10
C LEU A 148 3.91 -4.54 -5.08
N ALA A 149 4.72 -4.30 -6.12
CA ALA A 149 5.49 -3.06 -6.24
C ALA A 149 4.60 -1.84 -6.43
N LEU A 150 3.52 -1.98 -7.19
CA LEU A 150 2.53 -0.92 -7.35
C LEU A 150 1.90 -0.53 -5.99
N ILE A 151 1.54 -1.49 -5.13
CA ILE A 151 1.04 -1.20 -3.77
C ILE A 151 2.05 -0.36 -2.98
N VAL A 152 3.32 -0.75 -2.98
CA VAL A 152 4.37 0.01 -2.26
C VAL A 152 4.49 1.44 -2.81
N ASN A 153 4.45 1.59 -4.13
CA ASN A 153 4.54 2.90 -4.78
C ASN A 153 3.34 3.79 -4.46
N ILE A 154 2.11 3.25 -4.48
CA ILE A 154 0.89 3.99 -4.10
C ILE A 154 1.00 4.49 -2.66
N ILE A 155 1.39 3.63 -1.72
CA ILE A 155 1.57 4.02 -0.31
C ILE A 155 2.70 5.04 -0.15
N GLY A 156 3.79 4.89 -0.90
CA GLY A 156 4.89 5.86 -0.94
C GLY A 156 4.44 7.24 -1.44
N ASN A 157 3.70 7.28 -2.54
CA ASN A 157 3.14 8.50 -3.11
C ASN A 157 2.13 9.15 -2.15
N TYR A 158 1.29 8.36 -1.50
CA TYR A 158 0.38 8.84 -0.45
C TYR A 158 1.13 9.54 0.69
N LYS A 159 2.19 8.92 1.22
CA LYS A 159 3.01 9.51 2.29
C LYS A 159 3.67 10.82 1.84
N GLN A 160 4.21 10.86 0.62
CA GLN A 160 4.75 12.10 0.04
C GLN A 160 3.67 13.17 -0.10
N ALA A 161 2.49 12.81 -0.57
CA ALA A 161 1.35 13.72 -0.71
C ALA A 161 0.88 14.27 0.63
N CYS A 162 0.84 13.46 1.69
CA CYS A 162 0.58 13.93 3.05
C CYS A 162 1.64 14.94 3.55
N ALA A 163 2.92 14.74 3.20
CA ALA A 163 3.97 15.69 3.58
C ALA A 163 3.81 17.03 2.84
N VAL A 164 3.60 16.98 1.52
CA VAL A 164 3.40 18.16 0.68
C VAL A 164 2.13 18.91 1.07
N SER A 165 1.04 18.20 1.40
CA SER A 165 -0.23 18.80 1.79
C SER A 165 -0.16 19.55 3.13
N ARG A 166 0.90 19.40 3.92
CA ARG A 166 1.12 20.17 5.16
C ARG A 166 1.87 21.47 4.92
N ALA A 167 2.38 21.72 3.71
CA ALA A 167 3.04 22.98 3.40
C ALA A 167 2.09 24.16 3.52
N SER A 168 2.44 25.10 4.40
CA SER A 168 1.60 26.28 4.73
C SER A 168 2.36 27.61 4.67
N GLY A 169 3.69 27.60 4.65
CA GLY A 169 4.51 28.81 4.70
C GLY A 169 4.92 29.33 3.33
N PHE A 170 5.11 30.65 3.24
CA PHE A 170 5.77 31.28 2.10
C PHE A 170 7.29 31.39 2.37
N ARG A 171 8.10 30.85 1.46
CA ARG A 171 9.57 30.85 1.54
C ARG A 171 10.22 31.44 0.29
N GLY A 172 9.47 32.29 -0.43
CA GLY A 172 9.85 32.84 -1.74
C GLY A 172 9.11 32.16 -2.90
N ILE A 173 9.15 32.85 -4.06
CA ILE A 173 8.37 32.50 -5.26
C ILE A 173 8.75 31.11 -5.81
N ALA A 174 10.05 30.79 -5.92
CA ALA A 174 10.50 29.52 -6.46
C ALA A 174 10.02 28.33 -5.60
N ALA A 175 10.16 28.43 -4.28
CA ALA A 175 9.71 27.41 -3.34
C ALA A 175 8.18 27.25 -3.36
N ALA A 176 7.44 28.37 -3.41
CA ALA A 176 5.99 28.37 -3.53
C ALA A 176 5.52 27.66 -4.81
N ARG A 177 6.12 28.00 -5.96
CA ARG A 177 5.84 27.38 -7.26
C ARG A 177 6.10 25.88 -7.24
N SER A 178 7.30 25.47 -6.83
CA SER A 178 7.68 24.06 -6.73
C SER A 178 6.71 23.26 -5.85
N THR A 179 6.31 23.82 -4.70
CA THR A 179 5.37 23.17 -3.78
C THR A 179 3.97 23.02 -4.38
N ILE A 180 3.46 24.08 -5.02
CA ILE A 180 2.14 24.06 -5.68
C ILE A 180 2.12 23.06 -6.83
N ASP A 181 3.16 23.08 -7.67
CA ASP A 181 3.27 22.17 -8.81
C ASP A 181 3.36 20.72 -8.34
N ARG A 182 4.15 20.44 -7.29
CA ARG A 182 4.23 19.10 -6.71
C ARG A 182 2.90 18.66 -6.10
N ALA A 183 2.19 19.54 -5.40
CA ALA A 183 0.87 19.23 -4.86
C ALA A 183 -0.13 18.89 -5.98
N ARG A 184 -0.10 19.64 -7.08
CA ARG A 184 -0.95 19.40 -8.26
C ARG A 184 -0.60 18.09 -8.97
N GLN A 185 0.69 17.78 -9.12
CA GLN A 185 1.13 16.50 -9.69
C GLN A 185 0.60 15.32 -8.88
N LEU A 186 0.72 15.37 -7.55
CA LEU A 186 0.24 14.31 -6.66
C LEU A 186 -1.29 14.23 -6.63
N ALA A 187 -1.99 15.35 -6.75
CA ALA A 187 -3.46 15.38 -6.85
C ALA A 187 -3.97 14.76 -8.17
N ASN A 188 -3.13 14.74 -9.21
CA ASN A 188 -3.45 14.10 -10.49
C ASN A 188 -3.02 12.62 -10.55
N ASP A 189 -2.46 12.06 -9.48
CA ASP A 189 -2.14 10.62 -9.44
C ASP A 189 -3.46 9.82 -9.41
N PRO A 190 -3.71 8.95 -10.42
CA PRO A 190 -4.98 8.24 -10.54
C PRO A 190 -5.24 7.34 -9.33
N TYR A 191 -4.20 6.81 -8.68
CA TYR A 191 -4.37 5.93 -7.53
C TYR A 191 -4.66 6.70 -6.23
N LEU A 192 -4.28 7.97 -6.13
CA LEU A 192 -4.55 8.80 -4.96
C LEU A 192 -5.89 9.51 -5.03
N SER A 193 -6.41 9.72 -6.24
CA SER A 193 -7.59 10.53 -6.54
C SER A 193 -8.86 10.17 -5.73
N ASN A 194 -9.01 8.90 -5.33
CA ASN A 194 -10.16 8.46 -4.53
C ASN A 194 -10.11 8.98 -3.10
N CYS A 195 -8.92 9.22 -2.52
CA CYS A 195 -8.78 9.64 -1.13
C CYS A 195 -9.18 11.11 -0.95
N THR A 196 -10.46 11.35 -0.65
CA THR A 196 -11.08 12.68 -0.61
C THR A 196 -10.36 13.63 0.35
N ASN A 197 -10.01 13.16 1.55
CA ASN A 197 -9.31 13.99 2.54
C ASN A 197 -7.94 14.43 2.04
N LEU A 198 -7.21 13.53 1.37
CA LEU A 198 -5.91 13.87 0.79
C LEU A 198 -6.07 14.86 -0.36
N MET A 199 -7.04 14.63 -1.25
CA MET A 199 -7.30 15.53 -2.39
C MET A 199 -7.68 16.93 -1.91
N ASN A 200 -8.56 17.04 -0.92
CA ASN A 200 -8.91 18.32 -0.31
C ASN A 200 -7.69 19.01 0.31
N ALA A 201 -6.84 18.25 1.01
CA ALA A 201 -5.62 18.80 1.61
C ALA A 201 -4.62 19.30 0.55
N LEU A 202 -4.41 18.55 -0.53
CA LEU A 202 -3.54 18.94 -1.65
C LEU A 202 -4.08 20.17 -2.38
N ASN A 203 -5.38 20.18 -2.70
CA ASN A 203 -6.04 21.32 -3.33
C ASN A 203 -6.00 22.57 -2.45
N GLY A 204 -5.97 22.39 -1.12
CA GLY A 204 -5.79 23.47 -0.14
C GLY A 204 -4.37 24.03 -0.04
N VAL A 205 -3.35 23.44 -0.66
CA VAL A 205 -1.95 23.93 -0.57
C VAL A 205 -1.82 25.30 -1.23
N ARG A 206 -2.30 25.45 -2.47
CA ARG A 206 -2.24 26.70 -3.23
C ARG A 206 -2.87 27.89 -2.49
N PRO A 207 -4.13 27.83 -2.00
CA PRO A 207 -4.72 28.94 -1.26
C PRO A 207 -4.01 29.22 0.08
N ARG A 208 -3.48 28.21 0.78
CA ARG A 208 -2.71 28.43 2.02
C ARG A 208 -1.41 29.19 1.75
N ILE A 209 -0.66 28.79 0.73
CA ILE A 209 0.57 29.51 0.34
C ILE A 209 0.24 30.92 -0.15
N ALA A 210 -0.87 31.11 -0.88
CA ALA A 210 -1.33 32.42 -1.31
C ALA A 210 -1.61 33.36 -0.12
N ALA A 211 -2.30 32.85 0.90
CA ALA A 211 -2.55 33.58 2.15
C ALA A 211 -1.24 33.88 2.89
N ALA A 212 -0.31 32.92 2.97
CA ALA A 212 0.99 33.12 3.62
C ALA A 212 1.85 34.17 2.89
N HIS A 213 1.82 34.23 1.56
CA HIS A 213 2.54 35.24 0.78
C HIS A 213 1.98 36.65 1.04
N TYR A 214 0.64 36.79 1.09
CA TYR A 214 0.01 38.05 1.47
C TYR A 214 0.39 38.49 2.89
N ASN A 215 0.32 37.57 3.85
CA ASN A 215 0.66 37.85 5.24
C ASN A 215 2.14 38.21 5.41
N TYR A 216 3.03 37.65 4.60
CA TYR A 216 4.43 38.05 4.54
C TYR A 216 4.57 39.51 4.09
N ALA A 217 3.88 39.92 3.02
CA ALA A 217 3.89 41.31 2.56
C ALA A 217 3.30 42.26 3.62
N ALA A 218 2.18 41.89 4.24
CA ALA A 218 1.58 42.65 5.34
C ALA A 218 2.54 42.78 6.54
N GLY A 219 3.18 41.69 6.96
CA GLY A 219 4.17 41.72 8.03
C GLY A 219 5.41 42.54 7.70
N MET A 220 5.78 42.67 6.42
CA MET A 220 6.83 43.61 5.99
C MET A 220 6.37 45.06 6.16
N VAL A 221 5.13 45.39 5.77
CA VAL A 221 4.56 46.73 5.99
C VAL A 221 4.56 47.11 7.47
N GLU A 222 4.18 46.20 8.36
CA GLU A 222 4.18 46.47 9.81
C GLU A 222 5.57 46.78 10.37
N LYS A 223 6.66 46.39 9.71
CA LYS A 223 8.02 46.77 10.15
C LYS A 223 8.28 48.27 10.05
N LEU A 224 7.57 48.98 9.18
CA LEU A 224 7.69 50.44 9.05
C LEU A 224 7.28 51.19 10.32
N ALA A 225 6.41 50.59 11.16
CA ALA A 225 6.05 51.16 12.45
C ALA A 225 7.24 51.32 13.41
N ASN A 226 8.37 50.63 13.17
CA ASN A 226 9.56 50.68 14.00
C ASN A 226 10.51 51.84 13.69
N TYR A 227 10.04 52.88 12.97
CA TYR A 227 10.86 54.03 12.59
C TYR A 227 11.61 54.66 13.77
N ARG A 228 11.02 54.68 14.97
CA ARG A 228 11.66 55.24 16.18
C ARG A 228 12.92 54.50 16.65
N PHE A 229 13.13 53.28 16.18
CA PHE A 229 14.23 52.40 16.63
C PHE A 229 15.35 52.27 15.59
N VAL A 230 15.27 52.99 14.47
CA VAL A 230 16.27 52.96 13.41
C VAL A 230 16.67 54.39 13.02
N THR A 231 17.75 54.54 12.26
CA THR A 231 18.16 55.84 11.72
C THR A 231 17.31 56.18 10.49
N GLN A 232 17.12 57.48 10.23
CA GLN A 232 16.45 57.97 9.01
C GLN A 232 17.09 57.36 7.75
N GLN A 233 18.42 57.37 7.68
CA GLN A 233 19.16 56.80 6.56
C GLN A 233 18.85 55.32 6.33
N TYR A 234 18.75 54.50 7.39
CA TYR A 234 18.38 53.09 7.26
C TYR A 234 16.91 52.92 6.88
N TYR A 235 16.03 53.72 7.50
CA TYR A 235 14.59 53.68 7.24
C TYR A 235 14.28 53.93 5.77
N GLU A 236 14.78 55.05 5.23
CA GLU A 236 14.51 55.50 3.86
C GLU A 236 15.24 54.64 2.82
N ASN A 237 16.52 54.32 3.04
CA ASN A 237 17.33 53.67 2.00
C ASN A 237 17.30 52.13 2.04
N SER A 238 16.83 51.53 3.12
CA SER A 238 16.82 50.07 3.27
C SER A 238 15.43 49.52 3.60
N LEU A 239 14.79 50.03 4.65
CA LEU A 239 13.53 49.46 5.12
C LEU A 239 12.38 49.71 4.13
N VAL A 240 12.16 50.97 3.73
CA VAL A 240 11.11 51.35 2.77
C VAL A 240 11.25 50.57 1.45
N PRO A 241 12.41 50.57 0.75
CA PRO A 241 12.60 49.79 -0.47
C PRO A 241 12.39 48.28 -0.29
N THR A 242 12.72 47.73 0.88
CA THR A 242 12.52 46.30 1.17
C THR A 242 11.03 45.98 1.29
N VAL A 243 10.25 46.85 1.93
CA VAL A 243 8.79 46.70 2.04
C VAL A 243 8.13 46.86 0.68
N GLU A 244 8.50 47.89 -0.08
CA GLU A 244 7.97 48.10 -1.43
C GLU A 244 8.19 46.88 -2.33
N ARG A 245 9.41 46.33 -2.31
CA ARG A 245 9.73 45.12 -3.07
C ARG A 245 8.88 43.92 -2.66
N ALA A 246 8.60 43.75 -1.37
CA ALA A 246 7.76 42.66 -0.88
C ALA A 246 6.30 42.81 -1.30
N VAL A 247 5.73 44.01 -1.22
CA VAL A 247 4.35 44.28 -1.65
C VAL A 247 4.21 44.17 -3.17
N ASN A 248 5.14 44.75 -3.94
CA ASN A 248 5.16 44.63 -5.40
C ASN A 248 5.34 43.18 -5.86
N GLN A 249 6.24 42.40 -5.23
CA GLN A 249 6.41 40.99 -5.55
C GLN A 249 5.09 40.22 -5.37
N TYR A 250 4.35 40.48 -4.30
CA TYR A 250 3.02 39.88 -4.15
C TYR A 250 2.07 40.36 -5.25
N ASP A 251 2.02 41.66 -5.49
CA ASP A 251 1.07 42.27 -6.42
C ASP A 251 1.21 41.76 -7.85
N GLU A 252 2.45 41.60 -8.30
CA GLU A 252 2.81 41.14 -9.64
C GLU A 252 2.64 39.62 -9.79
N GLN A 253 3.03 38.83 -8.78
CA GLN A 253 3.14 37.37 -8.91
C GLN A 253 1.86 36.62 -8.49
N ALA A 254 1.02 37.20 -7.64
CA ALA A 254 -0.09 36.48 -7.01
C ALA A 254 -1.09 35.90 -8.02
N LYS A 255 -1.48 36.67 -9.04
CA LYS A 255 -2.45 36.20 -10.04
C LYS A 255 -1.90 35.03 -10.86
N ALA A 256 -0.64 35.11 -11.30
CA ALA A 256 0.00 34.05 -12.08
C ALA A 256 0.23 32.78 -11.26
N LEU A 257 0.66 32.93 -10.00
CA LEU A 257 1.03 31.80 -9.14
C LEU A 257 -0.20 31.16 -8.47
N TYR A 258 -1.12 31.97 -7.96
CA TYR A 258 -2.24 31.51 -7.13
C TYR A 258 -3.60 31.55 -7.84
N GLY A 259 -3.68 32.19 -9.02
CA GLY A 259 -4.92 32.29 -9.81
C GLY A 259 -5.85 33.41 -9.36
N SER A 260 -5.61 33.94 -8.16
CA SER A 260 -6.29 35.09 -7.59
C SER A 260 -5.31 35.95 -6.80
N LYS A 261 -5.67 37.22 -6.59
CA LYS A 261 -4.90 38.22 -5.85
C LYS A 261 -5.81 38.95 -4.87
N ARG A 262 -5.39 39.09 -3.61
CA ARG A 262 -6.03 39.99 -2.66
C ARG A 262 -5.58 41.42 -2.95
N SER A 263 -6.45 42.41 -2.75
CA SER A 263 -6.06 43.82 -2.93
C SER A 263 -4.88 44.17 -2.00
N THR A 264 -3.92 44.88 -2.58
CA THR A 264 -2.74 45.45 -1.90
C THR A 264 -2.98 46.90 -1.49
N ASP A 265 -4.12 47.51 -1.82
CA ASP A 265 -4.41 48.93 -1.53
C ASP A 265 -4.35 49.22 -0.03
N ASN A 266 -4.89 48.33 0.79
CA ASN A 266 -4.81 48.45 2.25
C ASN A 266 -3.37 48.37 2.78
N LEU A 267 -2.51 47.59 2.13
CA LEU A 267 -1.09 47.50 2.49
C LEU A 267 -0.38 48.81 2.15
N TRP A 268 -0.65 49.38 0.97
CA TRP A 268 -0.10 50.66 0.56
C TRP A 268 -0.59 51.85 1.39
N ASN A 269 -1.88 51.86 1.75
CA ASN A 269 -2.44 52.87 2.64
C ASN A 269 -1.76 52.83 4.01
N ARG A 270 -1.55 51.62 4.56
CA ARG A 270 -0.85 51.43 5.83
C ARG A 270 0.62 51.83 5.76
N ALA A 271 1.31 51.45 4.69
CA ALA A 271 2.72 51.83 4.47
C ALA A 271 2.90 53.35 4.37
N ARG A 272 2.03 54.05 3.63
CA ARG A 272 2.02 55.51 3.54
C ARG A 272 1.82 56.18 4.89
N TYR A 273 0.85 55.70 5.67
CA TYR A 273 0.63 56.19 7.02
C TYR A 273 1.90 56.11 7.90
N TYR A 274 2.59 54.96 7.91
CA TYR A 274 3.83 54.81 8.67
C TYR A 274 4.99 55.68 8.13
N TYR A 275 5.03 55.90 6.82
CA TYR A 275 6.02 56.78 6.20
C TYR A 275 5.81 58.26 6.60
N ASP A 276 4.57 58.73 6.60
CA ASP A 276 4.22 60.10 7.00
C ASP A 276 4.57 60.34 8.48
N GLU A 277 4.24 59.38 9.35
CA GLU A 277 4.62 59.40 10.77
C GLU A 277 6.14 59.43 10.98
N ALA A 278 6.89 58.61 10.23
CA ALA A 278 8.34 58.58 10.30
C ALA A 278 8.98 59.89 9.82
N THR A 279 8.44 60.47 8.74
CA THR A 279 8.89 61.77 8.20
C THR A 279 8.69 62.87 9.23
N ASN A 280 7.55 62.89 9.90
CA ASN A 280 7.30 63.82 11.01
C ASN A 280 8.27 63.57 12.17
N TYR A 281 8.61 62.32 12.48
CA TYR A 281 9.53 62.02 13.58
C TYR A 281 10.99 62.47 13.30
N TYR A 282 11.51 62.29 12.09
CA TYR A 282 12.91 62.61 11.79
C TYR A 282 13.17 64.09 11.46
N ASN A 283 12.13 64.84 11.10
CA ASN A 283 12.24 66.28 10.79
C ASN A 283 12.11 67.20 12.02
N TYR A 284 11.96 66.63 13.22
CA TYR A 284 11.97 67.32 14.52
C TYR A 284 13.15 66.85 15.36
#